data_AF-A0AAW1LTA7-F1
#
_entry.id   AF-A0AAW1LTA7-F1
#
_cell.length_a   1.000
_cell.length_b   1.000
_cell.length_c   1.000
_cell.angle_alpha   90.00
_cell.angle_beta   90.00
_cell.angle_gamma   90.00
#
_symmetry.space_group_name_H-M   'P 1'
#
loop_
_entity.id
_entity.type
_entity.pdbx_description
1 polymer ?
#
loop_
_entity_poly.entity_id
_entity_poly.type
_entity_poly.pdbx_seq_one_letter_code
_entity_poly.pdbx_strand_id
1 'polypeptide(L)'
;MSSIYQLPTILFMLAMGYISLETGELVMADPAIQEILNSNETYDAVILEWVSTDYLQSIAYRLRAPAISATIFCPSVYTNYVSGNPSIYSHMLHFLSGYGQNMNLR
;
A
#
# COMPACT_ATOMS: atom_id res chain seq x y z
N MET A 1 -15.74 19.11 -18.07
CA MET A 1 -15.15 19.54 -16.76
C MET A 1 -14.36 18.41 -16.06
N SER A 2 -13.87 17.38 -16.77
CA SER A 2 -13.19 16.22 -16.17
C SER A 2 -11.66 16.18 -16.30
N SER A 3 -11.06 16.98 -17.19
CA SER A 3 -9.62 16.85 -17.52
C SER A 3 -8.66 17.52 -16.53
N ILE A 4 -9.05 18.64 -15.91
CA ILE A 4 -8.17 19.43 -15.03
C ILE A 4 -7.96 18.77 -13.66
N TYR A 5 -8.95 18.03 -13.14
CA TYR A 5 -8.84 17.31 -11.86
C TYR A 5 -8.12 15.96 -11.97
N GLN A 6 -7.97 15.41 -13.17
CA GLN A 6 -7.23 14.16 -13.39
C GLN A 6 -5.72 14.37 -13.30
N LEU A 7 -5.22 15.54 -13.69
CA LEU A 7 -3.79 15.85 -13.71
C LEU A 7 -3.12 15.77 -12.32
N PRO A 8 -3.69 16.36 -11.23
CA PRO A 8 -3.16 16.17 -9.89
C PRO A 8 -3.30 14.72 -9.39
N THR A 9 -4.38 14.01 -9.76
CA THR A 9 -4.56 12.59 -9.41
C THR A 9 -3.50 11.70 -10.07
N ILE A 10 -3.24 11.89 -11.36
CA ILE A 10 -2.20 11.15 -12.10
C ILE A 10 -0.82 11.46 -11.51
N LEU A 11 -0.53 12.74 -11.25
CA LEU A 11 0.74 13.15 -10.63
C LEU A 11 0.91 12.51 -9.24
N PHE A 12 -0.16 12.47 -8.44
CA PHE A 12 -0.15 11.81 -7.13
C PHE A 12 0.13 10.31 -7.25
N MET A 13 -0.53 9.60 -8.18
CA MET A 13 -0.27 8.17 -8.41
C MET A 13 1.17 7.91 -8.86
N LEU A 14 1.71 8.76 -9.74
CA LEU A 14 3.11 8.66 -10.18
C LEU A 14 4.08 8.93 -9.02
N ALA A 15 3.81 9.95 -8.20
CA ALA A 15 4.62 10.26 -7.03
C ALA A 15 4.63 9.10 -6.01
N MET A 16 3.47 8.50 -5.73
CA MET A 16 3.39 7.33 -4.85
C MET A 16 4.15 6.12 -5.40
N GLY A 17 4.07 5.88 -6.71
CA GLY A 17 4.85 4.83 -7.37
C GLY A 17 6.36 5.10 -7.29
N TYR A 18 6.78 6.33 -7.53
CA TYR A 18 8.21 6.71 -7.45
C TYR A 18 8.75 6.56 -6.03
N ILE A 19 8.02 7.06 -5.03
CA ILE A 19 8.40 6.93 -3.60
C ILE A 19 8.49 5.46 -3.21
N SER A 20 7.56 4.62 -3.68
CA SER A 20 7.60 3.17 -3.42
C SER A 20 8.87 2.51 -4.00
N LEU A 21 9.27 2.88 -5.21
CA LEU A 21 10.50 2.36 -5.82
C LEU A 21 11.74 2.82 -5.06
N GLU A 22 11.86 4.12 -4.80
CA GLU A 22 13.01 4.69 -4.10
C GLU A 22 13.15 4.12 -2.68
N THR A 23 12.06 4.09 -1.91
CA THR A 23 12.07 3.50 -0.57
C THR A 23 12.33 1.99 -0.61
N GLY A 24 11.83 1.29 -1.62
CA GLY A 24 12.10 -0.12 -1.83
C GLY A 24 13.59 -0.40 -2.04
N GLU A 25 14.27 0.38 -2.87
CA GLU A 25 15.72 0.26 -3.08
C GLU A 25 16.50 0.55 -1.79
N LEU A 26 16.12 1.60 -1.05
CA LEU A 26 16.75 1.95 0.22
C LEU A 26 16.58 0.85 1.28
N VAL A 27 15.37 0.33 1.45
CA VAL A 27 15.07 -0.75 2.43
C VAL A 27 15.79 -2.03 2.04
N MET A 28 15.80 -2.39 0.75
CA MET A 28 16.50 -3.60 0.28
C MET A 28 18.02 -3.47 0.39
N ALA A 29 18.57 -2.27 0.27
CA ALA A 29 20.00 -2.03 0.46
C ALA A 29 20.42 -1.94 1.94
N ASP A 30 19.47 -1.87 2.87
CA ASP A 30 19.77 -1.74 4.29
C ASP A 30 20.52 -2.97 4.83
N PRO A 31 21.66 -2.78 5.54
CA PRO A 31 22.49 -3.88 6.00
C PRO A 31 21.77 -4.79 7.00
N ALA A 32 20.86 -4.28 7.83
CA ALA A 32 20.09 -5.11 8.76
C ALA A 32 19.10 -6.01 8.02
N ILE A 33 18.47 -5.48 6.95
CA ILE A 33 17.62 -6.29 6.07
C ILE A 33 18.45 -7.36 5.37
N GLN A 34 19.63 -7.01 4.84
CA GLN A 34 20.53 -7.98 4.22
C GLN A 34 21.03 -9.05 5.20
N GLU A 35 21.31 -8.68 6.45
CA GLU A 35 21.70 -9.63 7.50
C GLU A 35 20.58 -10.64 7.76
N ILE A 36 19.35 -10.16 7.95
CA ILE A 36 18.17 -11.02 8.15
C ILE A 36 17.94 -11.94 6.95
N LEU A 37 18.00 -11.40 5.72
CA LEU A 37 17.75 -12.15 4.48
C LEU A 37 18.82 -13.22 4.19
N ASN A 38 20.05 -13.03 4.67
CA ASN A 38 21.15 -13.97 4.52
C ASN A 38 21.38 -14.83 5.77
N SER A 39 20.67 -14.57 6.86
CA SER A 39 20.69 -15.40 8.06
C SER A 39 20.06 -16.76 7.80
N ASN A 40 20.48 -17.77 8.57
CA ASN A 40 19.81 -19.07 8.62
C ASN A 40 18.72 -19.11 9.71
N GLU A 41 18.26 -17.95 10.16
CA GLU A 41 17.19 -17.86 11.15
C GLU A 41 15.84 -18.15 10.52
N THR A 42 14.94 -18.75 11.30
CA THR A 42 13.58 -19.06 10.90
C THR A 42 12.61 -18.23 11.71
N TYR A 43 11.58 -17.72 11.04
CA TYR A 43 10.59 -16.83 11.65
C TYR A 43 9.20 -17.46 11.53
N ASP A 44 8.36 -17.31 12.55
CA ASP A 44 6.99 -17.83 12.55
C ASP A 44 6.03 -16.92 11.75
N ALA A 45 6.30 -15.62 11.70
CA ALA A 45 5.54 -14.63 10.95
C ALA A 45 6.37 -13.36 10.73
N VAL A 46 6.02 -12.59 9.69
CA VAL A 46 6.60 -11.27 9.42
C VAL A 46 5.48 -10.25 9.38
N ILE A 47 5.57 -9.21 10.23
CA ILE A 47 4.59 -8.12 10.27
C ILE A 47 5.13 -6.97 9.44
N LEU A 48 4.32 -6.49 8.49
CA LEU A 48 4.72 -5.51 7.50
C LEU A 48 3.69 -4.36 7.49
N GLU A 49 4.16 -3.12 7.35
CA GLU A 49 3.27 -2.01 7.01
C GLU A 49 2.93 -2.07 5.52
N TRP A 50 1.67 -1.86 5.16
CA TRP A 50 1.15 -1.91 3.80
C TRP A 50 0.56 -0.57 3.37
N VAL A 51 1.40 0.24 2.73
CA VAL A 51 1.09 1.56 2.15
C VAL A 51 1.94 1.74 0.90
N SER A 52 1.51 1.16 -0.22
CA SER A 52 2.33 1.13 -1.45
C SER A 52 3.71 0.50 -1.22
N THR A 53 3.80 -0.45 -0.31
CA THR A 53 5.03 -1.15 0.11
C THR A 53 4.96 -2.63 -0.22
N ASP A 54 4.40 -2.98 -1.38
CA ASP A 54 4.22 -4.38 -1.81
C ASP A 54 5.56 -5.14 -1.90
N TYR A 55 6.68 -4.42 -2.08
CA TYR A 55 8.03 -4.98 -2.05
C TYR A 55 8.36 -5.67 -0.72
N LEU A 56 7.77 -5.26 0.41
CA LEU A 56 8.00 -5.88 1.71
C LEU A 56 7.48 -7.33 1.77
N GLN A 57 6.48 -7.66 0.96
CA GLN A 57 6.01 -9.05 0.86
C GLN A 57 7.08 -9.98 0.30
N SER A 58 8.00 -9.46 -0.54
CA SER A 58 9.12 -10.26 -1.05
C SER A 58 10.11 -10.67 0.05
N ILE A 59 10.24 -9.86 1.11
CA ILE A 59 11.06 -10.19 2.30
C ILE A 59 10.43 -11.38 3.02
N ALA A 60 9.14 -11.32 3.31
CA ALA A 60 8.42 -12.42 3.95
C ALA A 60 8.49 -13.72 3.12
N TYR A 61 8.35 -13.60 1.79
CA TYR A 61 8.54 -14.73 0.88
C TYR A 61 9.94 -15.34 0.98
N ARG A 62 10.99 -14.51 1.04
CA ARG A 62 12.38 -14.99 1.17
C ARG A 62 12.64 -15.68 2.50
N LEU A 63 12.04 -15.17 3.58
CA LEU A 63 12.11 -15.76 4.92
C LEU A 63 11.23 -17.00 5.10
N ARG A 64 10.44 -17.37 4.09
CA ARG A 64 9.49 -18.51 4.11
C ARG A 64 8.51 -18.45 5.28
N ALA A 65 8.17 -17.24 5.71
CA ALA A 65 7.27 -16.99 6.83
C ALA A 65 5.99 -16.31 6.34
N PRO A 66 4.82 -16.60 6.96
CA PRO A 66 3.58 -15.94 6.62
C PRO A 66 3.66 -14.42 6.87
N ALA A 67 3.23 -13.64 5.89
CA ALA A 67 3.19 -12.19 5.97
C ALA A 67 1.87 -11.72 6.60
N ILE A 68 1.97 -10.84 7.61
CA ILE A 68 0.84 -10.14 8.21
C ILE A 68 0.97 -8.67 7.80
N SER A 69 0.13 -8.24 6.87
CA SER A 69 0.06 -6.85 6.44
C SER A 69 -0.84 -6.05 7.38
N ALA A 70 -0.27 -5.03 8.01
CA ALA A 70 -0.98 -4.00 8.77
C ALA A 70 -0.92 -2.68 8.01
N THR A 71 -1.91 -1.81 8.22
CA THR A 71 -1.86 -0.45 7.65
C THR A 71 -2.43 0.53 8.66
N ILE A 72 -1.80 1.69 8.78
CA ILE A 72 -2.33 2.81 9.58
C ILE A 72 -3.44 3.57 8.84
N PHE A 73 -3.67 3.27 7.56
CA PHE A 73 -4.68 3.94 6.75
C PHE A 73 -6.08 3.39 6.97
N CYS A 74 -7.05 4.26 6.80
CA CYS A 74 -8.46 3.90 6.79
C CYS A 74 -8.76 2.92 5.63
N PRO A 75 -9.68 1.96 5.82
CA PRO A 75 -10.17 1.10 4.75
C PRO A 75 -10.49 1.88 3.46
N SER A 76 -9.79 1.54 2.38
CA SER A 76 -9.94 2.14 1.06
C SER A 76 -10.35 1.09 0.02
N VAL A 77 -10.71 1.53 -1.18
CA VAL A 77 -11.03 0.63 -2.30
C VAL A 77 -9.91 -0.39 -2.59
N TYR A 78 -8.66 -0.04 -2.28
CA TYR A 78 -7.51 -0.92 -2.49
C TYR A 78 -7.39 -1.96 -1.37
N THR A 79 -7.46 -1.53 -0.10
CA THR A 79 -7.30 -2.45 1.03
C THR A 79 -8.49 -3.38 1.16
N ASN A 80 -9.70 -2.89 0.87
CA ASN A 80 -10.94 -3.65 1.02
C ASN A 80 -11.03 -4.85 0.10
N TYR A 81 -10.45 -4.73 -1.11
CA TYR A 81 -10.40 -5.83 -2.06
C TYR A 81 -9.61 -7.02 -1.49
N VAL A 82 -8.50 -6.75 -0.78
CA VAL A 82 -7.56 -7.78 -0.33
C VAL A 82 -7.89 -8.28 1.08
N SER A 83 -8.51 -7.45 1.91
CA SER A 83 -9.00 -7.85 3.24
C SER A 83 -10.42 -8.45 3.22
N GLY A 84 -11.12 -8.41 2.08
CA GLY A 84 -12.51 -8.86 1.98
C GLY A 84 -13.53 -7.95 2.65
N ASN A 85 -13.17 -6.69 2.92
CA ASN A 85 -14.10 -5.73 3.52
C ASN A 85 -15.22 -5.34 2.53
N PRO A 86 -16.46 -5.15 3.01
CA PRO A 86 -17.56 -4.70 2.17
C PRO A 86 -17.28 -3.29 1.62
N SER A 87 -17.24 -3.17 0.29
CA SER A 87 -17.02 -1.90 -0.39
C SER A 87 -18.35 -1.22 -0.74
N ILE A 88 -18.86 -0.39 0.18
CA ILE A 88 -20.09 0.37 -0.04
C ILE A 88 -19.74 1.69 -0.75
N TYR A 89 -19.71 1.67 -2.09
CA TYR A 89 -19.29 2.82 -2.91
C TYR A 89 -20.11 4.10 -2.66
N SER A 90 -21.35 3.99 -2.16
CA SER A 90 -22.17 5.16 -1.82
C SER A 90 -21.75 5.89 -0.53
N HIS A 91 -21.06 5.19 0.38
CA HIS A 91 -20.65 5.74 1.69
C HIS A 91 -19.13 5.84 1.85
N MET A 92 -18.37 5.28 0.92
CA MET A 92 -16.91 5.28 0.96
C MET A 92 -16.36 6.41 0.10
N LEU A 93 -15.59 7.29 0.73
CA LEU A 93 -14.91 8.36 0.00
C LEU A 93 -13.82 7.75 -0.87
N HIS A 94 -13.95 7.89 -2.20
CA HIS A 94 -12.82 7.65 -3.07
C HIS A 94 -11.95 8.90 -3.06
N PHE A 95 -10.85 8.87 -2.31
CA PHE A 95 -9.99 10.04 -2.04
C PHE A 95 -9.38 10.66 -3.32
N LEU A 96 -9.36 9.95 -4.44
CA LEU A 96 -8.90 10.44 -5.75
C LEU A 96 -10.02 11.03 -6.63
N SER A 97 -11.28 10.93 -6.19
CA SER A 97 -12.46 11.31 -6.99
C SER A 97 -12.70 12.82 -7.07
N GLY A 98 -12.07 13.60 -6.18
CA GLY A 98 -12.28 15.06 -6.07
C GLY A 98 -13.63 15.46 -5.46
N TYR A 99 -14.53 14.51 -5.18
CA TYR A 99 -15.79 14.75 -4.49
C TYR A 99 -15.62 14.69 -2.96
N GLY A 100 -16.26 15.62 -2.24
CA GLY A 100 -16.28 15.66 -0.79
C GLY A 100 -17.24 14.62 -0.16
N GLN A 101 -17.33 14.62 1.17
CA GLN A 101 -18.16 13.67 1.94
C GLN A 101 -19.65 13.70 1.59
N ASN A 102 -20.16 14.80 1.02
CA ASN A 102 -21.55 14.94 0.61
C ASN A 102 -21.69 14.68 -0.89
N MET A 103 -21.99 13.43 -1.27
CA MET A 103 -22.44 13.10 -2.62
C MET A 103 -23.95 13.30 -2.72
N ASN A 104 -24.38 14.42 -3.32
CA ASN A 104 -25.80 14.64 -3.60
C ASN A 104 -26.20 13.83 -4.84
N LEU A 105 -27.06 12.83 -4.65
CA LEU A 105 -27.77 12.16 -5.75
C LEU A 105 -28.87 13.11 -6.26
N ARG A 106 -28.51 14.09 -7.08
CA ARG A 106 -29.49 14.91 -7.81
C ARG A 106 -29.46 14.57 -9.29
#